data_AF-A0A7J0DVP2-F1
#
_entry.id   AF-A0A7J0DVP2-F1
#
_cell.length_a   1.000
_cell.length_b   1.000
_cell.length_c   1.000
_cell.angle_alpha   90.00
_cell.angle_beta   90.00
_cell.angle_gamma   90.00
#
_symmetry.space_group_name_H-M   'P 1'
#
loop_
_entity.id
_entity.type
_entity.pdbx_description
1 polymer ?
#
loop_
_entity_poly.entity_id
_entity_poly.type
_entity_poly.pdbx_seq_one_letter_code
_entity_poly.pdbx_strand_id
1 'polypeptide(L)'
;METDIKPMFIDMKFHDVQGKNYRCAIPKLNKEIVPDKCKVVVKPTRVIITLPKASKGNWLDLHFKEDKLKPNLDKDRDPMAGIMDLMKNMYDDGDDEMKRTIAKAWTDARSGKAADPLKGRR
;
A
#
# COMPACT_ATOMS: atom_id res chain seq x y z
N MET A 1 18.53 24.41 -10.86
CA MET A 1 17.51 23.48 -10.34
C MET A 1 17.45 22.31 -11.31
N GLU A 2 17.63 21.10 -10.81
CA GLU A 2 17.49 19.87 -11.61
C GLU A 2 16.17 19.21 -11.22
N THR A 3 15.40 18.72 -12.19
CA THR A 3 14.13 18.03 -11.95
C THR A 3 14.04 16.79 -12.84
N ASP A 4 13.85 15.62 -12.23
CA ASP A 4 13.50 14.37 -12.89
C ASP A 4 12.12 13.94 -12.40
N ILE A 5 11.14 13.90 -13.29
CA ILE A 5 9.74 13.56 -12.99
C ILE A 5 9.32 12.44 -13.91
N LYS A 6 8.93 11.31 -13.31
CA LYS A 6 8.41 10.12 -13.97
C LYS A 6 7.04 9.77 -13.36
N PRO A 7 6.24 8.90 -13.99
CA PRO A 7 4.90 8.60 -13.50
C PRO A 7 4.85 8.16 -12.03
N MET A 8 5.87 7.45 -11.54
CA MET A 8 5.93 6.93 -10.17
C MET A 8 7.07 7.51 -9.32
N PHE A 9 7.78 8.53 -9.81
CA PHE A 9 9.03 8.99 -9.20
C PHE A 9 9.21 10.49 -9.40
N ILE A 10 9.71 11.18 -8.37
CA ILE A 10 10.16 12.57 -8.48
C ILE A 10 11.52 12.75 -7.80
N ASP A 11 12.38 13.56 -8.40
CA ASP A 11 13.62 14.02 -7.80
C ASP A 11 13.88 15.46 -8.22
N MET A 12 14.04 16.34 -7.25
CA MET A 12 14.31 17.75 -7.47
C MET A 12 15.50 18.18 -6.64
N LYS A 13 16.48 18.79 -7.29
CA LYS A 13 17.65 19.35 -6.64
C LYS A 13 17.67 20.87 -6.80
N PHE A 14 17.82 21.53 -5.68
CA PHE A 14 17.98 22.96 -5.56
C PHE A 14 19.40 23.23 -5.11
N HIS A 15 20.14 23.96 -5.94
CA HIS A 15 21.52 24.32 -5.66
C HIS A 15 21.58 25.77 -5.20
N ASP A 16 22.50 26.06 -4.30
CA ASP A 16 22.82 27.41 -3.83
C ASP A 16 21.62 28.21 -3.27
N VAL A 17 20.74 27.55 -2.53
CA VAL A 17 19.69 28.21 -1.75
C VAL A 17 20.33 28.70 -0.46
N GLN A 18 20.70 29.99 -0.42
CA GLN A 18 21.41 30.61 0.70
C GLN A 18 22.73 29.89 1.03
N GLY A 19 23.51 29.52 0.00
CA GLY A 19 24.77 28.81 0.16
C GLY A 19 24.63 27.32 0.51
N LYS A 20 23.40 26.77 0.46
CA LYS A 20 23.12 25.35 0.74
C LYS A 20 22.43 24.67 -0.43
N ASN A 21 22.69 23.37 -0.57
CA ASN A 21 22.03 22.51 -1.55
C ASN A 21 20.94 21.69 -0.88
N TYR A 22 19.79 21.55 -1.54
CA TYR A 22 18.64 20.79 -1.07
C TYR A 22 18.20 19.79 -2.13
N ARG A 23 17.71 18.63 -1.71
CA ARG A 23 17.13 17.62 -2.59
C ARG A 23 15.79 17.14 -2.02
N CYS A 24 14.77 17.10 -2.86
CA CYS A 24 13.47 16.52 -2.57
C CYS A 24 13.25 15.37 -3.54
N ALA A 25 13.38 14.13 -3.06
CA ALA A 25 13.22 12.93 -3.87
C ALA A 25 12.20 11.99 -3.24
N ILE A 26 11.31 11.46 -4.07
CA ILE A 26 10.35 10.41 -3.71
C ILE A 26 10.59 9.24 -4.67
N PRO A 27 11.30 8.20 -4.22
CA PRO A 27 11.68 7.06 -5.05
C PRO A 27 10.48 6.32 -5.66
N LYS A 28 9.37 6.25 -4.92
CA LYS A 28 8.14 5.60 -5.36
C LYS A 28 6.92 6.33 -4.79
N LEU A 29 6.16 6.97 -5.68
CA LEU A 29 4.88 7.59 -5.35
C LEU A 29 3.82 6.54 -5.07
N ASN A 30 2.80 6.92 -4.30
CA ASN A 30 1.68 6.04 -3.96
C ASN A 30 1.01 5.44 -5.20
N LYS A 31 0.75 6.27 -6.21
CA LYS A 31 0.26 5.90 -7.55
C LYS A 31 0.84 6.85 -8.60
N GLU A 32 0.47 6.59 -9.84
CA GLU A 32 0.91 7.38 -10.98
C GLU A 32 0.42 8.83 -10.96
N ILE A 33 1.28 9.72 -11.40
CA ILE A 33 1.00 11.12 -11.73
C ILE A 33 1.07 11.32 -13.25
N VAL A 34 0.65 12.50 -13.73
CA VAL A 34 0.82 12.91 -15.14
C VAL A 34 2.04 13.82 -15.24
N PRO A 35 3.22 13.32 -15.63
CA PRO A 35 4.47 14.10 -15.61
C PRO A 35 4.37 15.41 -16.40
N ASP A 36 3.75 15.35 -17.59
CA ASP A 36 3.62 16.50 -18.51
C ASP A 36 2.79 17.66 -17.94
N LYS A 37 1.97 17.38 -16.92
CA LYS A 37 1.13 18.40 -16.26
C LYS A 37 1.70 18.86 -14.91
N CYS A 38 2.84 18.31 -14.50
CA CYS A 38 3.49 18.71 -13.27
C CYS A 38 4.05 20.14 -13.37
N LYS A 39 3.98 20.89 -12.27
CA LYS A 39 4.47 22.27 -12.22
C LYS A 39 5.31 22.49 -10.99
N VAL A 40 6.45 23.15 -11.16
CA VAL A 40 7.34 23.57 -10.08
C VAL A 40 7.39 25.09 -10.07
N VAL A 41 6.98 25.70 -8.96
CA VAL A 41 6.97 27.15 -8.79
C VAL A 41 7.88 27.50 -7.61
N VAL A 42 8.95 28.23 -7.91
CA VAL A 42 9.90 28.71 -6.91
C VAL A 42 9.44 30.09 -6.43
N LYS A 43 9.31 30.26 -5.11
CA LYS A 43 9.03 31.53 -4.43
C LYS A 43 10.23 31.89 -3.53
N PRO A 44 10.36 33.16 -3.10
CA PRO A 44 11.51 33.59 -2.31
C PRO A 44 11.78 32.76 -1.05
N THR A 45 10.74 32.21 -0.42
CA THR A 45 10.83 31.46 0.85
C THR A 45 10.41 29.99 0.74
N ARG A 46 9.90 29.54 -0.40
CA ARG A 46 9.39 28.16 -0.56
C ARG A 46 9.33 27.72 -2.01
N VAL A 47 9.31 26.41 -2.21
CA VAL A 47 9.02 25.80 -3.51
C VAL A 47 7.67 25.10 -3.44
N ILE A 48 6.83 25.33 -4.45
CA ILE A 48 5.52 24.69 -4.59
C ILE A 48 5.61 23.71 -5.75
N ILE A 49 5.37 22.44 -5.46
CA ILE A 49 5.38 21.36 -6.43
C ILE A 49 3.95 20.86 -6.60
N THR A 50 3.42 20.97 -7.81
CA THR A 50 2.07 20.50 -8.15
C THR A 50 2.20 19.22 -8.98
N LEU A 51 1.67 18.12 -8.45
CA LEU A 51 1.70 16.79 -9.06
C LEU A 51 0.27 16.31 -9.34
N PRO A 52 -0.24 16.46 -10.58
CA PRO A 52 -1.57 15.96 -10.93
C PRO A 52 -1.57 14.43 -10.92
N LYS A 53 -2.48 13.83 -10.15
CA LYS A 53 -2.69 12.38 -10.13
C LYS A 53 -3.18 11.89 -11.49
N ALA A 54 -2.69 10.73 -11.95
CA ALA A 54 -3.15 10.12 -13.20
C ALA A 54 -4.58 9.59 -13.10
N SER A 55 -4.95 9.06 -11.92
CA SER A 55 -6.30 8.56 -11.63
C SER A 55 -6.97 9.36 -10.51
N LYS A 56 -8.29 9.51 -10.58
CA LYS A 56 -9.09 10.05 -9.46
C LYS A 56 -8.97 9.10 -8.26
N GLY A 57 -8.76 9.65 -7.07
CA GLY A 57 -8.66 8.88 -5.84
C GLY A 57 -7.99 9.63 -4.70
N ASN A 58 -8.31 9.23 -3.47
CA ASN A 58 -7.62 9.76 -2.30
C ASN A 58 -6.29 9.03 -2.08
N TRP A 59 -5.26 9.77 -1.69
CA TRP A 59 -3.97 9.20 -1.28
C TRP A 59 -3.82 9.47 0.20
N LEU A 60 -3.75 8.42 1.01
CA LEU A 60 -3.48 8.55 2.45
C LEU A 60 -2.03 8.94 2.74
N ASP A 61 -1.13 8.59 1.81
CA ASP A 61 0.28 8.92 1.86
C ASP A 61 0.77 9.29 0.46
N LEU A 62 1.80 10.12 0.38
CA LEU A 62 2.48 10.46 -0.87
C LEU A 62 3.42 9.34 -1.31
N HIS A 63 4.03 8.64 -0.35
CA HIS A 63 4.92 7.51 -0.61
C HIS A 63 4.10 6.24 -0.84
N PHE A 64 4.65 5.37 -1.68
CA PHE A 64 4.16 4.01 -1.77
C PHE A 64 4.37 3.29 -0.44
N LYS A 65 3.28 2.72 0.10
CA LYS A 65 3.31 1.78 1.23
C LYS A 65 2.72 0.47 0.75
N GLU A 66 3.45 -0.62 0.92
CA GLU A 66 2.91 -1.95 0.65
C GLU A 66 1.79 -2.23 1.64
N ASP A 67 0.62 -2.53 1.09
CA ASP A 67 -0.56 -2.86 1.86
C ASP A 67 -0.43 -4.33 2.28
N LYS A 68 0.30 -4.57 3.37
CA LYS A 68 0.61 -5.92 3.89
C LYS A 68 -0.64 -6.75 4.22
N LEU A 69 -1.82 -6.12 4.24
CA LEU A 69 -3.10 -6.74 4.60
C LEU A 69 -3.96 -7.08 3.37
N LYS A 70 -3.53 -6.78 2.15
CA LYS A 70 -4.27 -7.20 0.96
C LYS A 70 -3.86 -8.62 0.58
N PRO A 71 -4.72 -9.64 0.76
CA PRO A 71 -4.46 -10.95 0.19
C PRO A 71 -4.32 -10.78 -1.32
N ASN A 72 -3.24 -11.32 -1.88
CA ASN A 72 -3.04 -11.36 -3.31
C ASN A 72 -4.09 -12.33 -3.89
N LEU A 73 -5.27 -11.79 -4.20
CA LEU A 73 -6.33 -12.50 -4.91
C LEU A 73 -5.95 -12.55 -6.40
N ASP A 74 -4.85 -13.23 -6.70
CA ASP A 74 -4.57 -13.68 -8.06
C ASP A 74 -5.76 -14.55 -8.46
N LYS A 75 -6.51 -14.10 -9.47
CA LYS A 75 -7.75 -14.77 -9.95
C LYS A 75 -7.49 -16.18 -10.52
N ASP A 76 -6.22 -16.54 -10.71
CA ASP A 76 -5.76 -17.85 -11.18
C ASP A 76 -5.30 -18.78 -10.05
N ARG A 77 -5.28 -18.32 -8.79
CA ARG A 77 -4.97 -19.17 -7.64
C ARG A 77 -6.26 -19.62 -6.99
N ASP A 78 -6.35 -20.93 -6.70
CA ASP A 78 -7.48 -21.52 -6.01
C ASP A 78 -7.89 -20.66 -4.80
N PRO A 79 -9.19 -20.33 -4.64
CA PRO A 79 -9.68 -19.52 -3.52
C PRO A 79 -9.20 -20.02 -2.15
N MET A 80 -8.94 -21.32 -2.03
CA MET A 80 -8.39 -21.98 -0.85
C MET A 80 -6.95 -21.54 -0.52
N ALA A 81 -6.11 -21.28 -1.52
CA ALA A 81 -4.72 -20.86 -1.33
C ALA A 81 -4.62 -19.42 -0.82
N GLY A 82 -5.47 -18.51 -1.34
CA GLY A 82 -5.51 -17.11 -0.87
C GLY A 82 -5.98 -16.98 0.59
N ILE A 83 -6.86 -17.88 1.03
CA ILE A 83 -7.33 -17.95 2.42
C ILE A 83 -6.22 -18.49 3.34
N MET A 84 -5.43 -19.48 2.90
CA MET A 84 -4.31 -20.01 3.71
C MET A 84 -3.23 -18.97 3.97
N ASP A 85 -2.89 -18.15 2.98
CA ASP A 85 -1.85 -17.12 3.12
C ASP A 85 -2.29 -16.00 4.09
N LEU A 86 -3.58 -15.62 4.04
CA LEU A 86 -4.19 -14.70 5.01
C LEU A 86 -4.16 -15.27 6.44
N MET A 87 -4.52 -16.55 6.61
CA MET A 87 -4.50 -17.23 7.91
C MET A 87 -3.09 -17.37 8.47
N LYS A 88 -2.08 -17.58 7.61
CA LYS A 88 -0.68 -17.71 8.01
C LYS A 88 -0.12 -16.39 8.55
N ASN A 89 -0.40 -15.30 7.83
CA ASN A 89 -0.05 -13.95 8.29
C ASN A 89 -0.74 -13.60 9.62
N MET A 90 -1.96 -14.07 9.86
CA MET A 90 -2.67 -13.90 11.14
C MET A 90 -2.15 -14.80 12.28
N TYR A 91 -1.55 -15.96 11.97
CA TYR A 91 -0.92 -16.84 12.96
C TYR A 91 0.42 -16.26 13.44
N ASP A 92 1.24 -15.75 12.53
CA ASP A 92 2.58 -15.25 12.87
C ASP A 92 2.52 -13.97 13.72
N ASP A 93 1.47 -13.16 13.57
CA ASP A 93 1.28 -11.88 14.30
C ASP A 93 0.29 -11.97 15.47
N GLY A 94 -0.34 -13.13 15.70
CA GLY A 94 -1.46 -13.30 16.62
C GLY A 94 -1.09 -13.83 18.01
N ASP A 95 -1.81 -13.34 19.03
CA ASP A 95 -1.79 -13.84 20.41
C ASP A 95 -2.30 -15.31 20.47
N ASP A 96 -1.95 -16.07 21.52
CA ASP A 96 -2.13 -17.54 21.57
C ASP A 96 -3.59 -18.02 21.35
N GLU A 97 -4.57 -17.19 21.68
CA GLU A 97 -6.00 -17.48 21.49
C GLU A 97 -6.43 -17.40 20.01
N MET A 98 -5.84 -16.49 19.24
CA MET A 98 -6.12 -16.30 17.82
C MET A 98 -5.54 -17.46 17.00
N LYS A 99 -4.34 -17.92 17.37
CA LYS A 99 -3.69 -19.12 16.80
C LYS A 99 -4.54 -20.38 16.96
N ARG A 100 -5.14 -20.59 18.14
CA ARG A 100 -6.05 -21.71 18.40
C ARG A 100 -7.30 -21.68 17.53
N THR A 101 -7.87 -20.49 17.34
CA THR A 101 -9.09 -20.29 16.54
C THR A 101 -8.82 -20.56 15.05
N ILE A 102 -7.69 -20.12 14.52
CA ILE A 102 -7.28 -20.39 13.13
C ILE A 102 -6.98 -21.88 12.91
N ALA A 103 -6.26 -22.53 13.84
CA ALA A 103 -5.98 -23.96 13.77
C ALA A 103 -7.26 -24.81 13.79
N LYS A 104 -8.25 -24.41 14.61
CA LYS A 104 -9.57 -25.05 14.66
C LYS A 104 -10.32 -24.89 13.34
N ALA A 105 -10.38 -23.68 12.79
CA ALA A 105 -11.01 -23.42 11.50
C ALA A 105 -10.35 -24.21 10.35
N TRP A 106 -9.03 -24.39 10.37
CA TRP A 106 -8.30 -25.19 9.38
C TRP A 106 -8.66 -26.68 9.45
N THR A 107 -8.81 -27.21 10.67
CA THR A 107 -9.20 -28.61 10.91
C THR A 107 -10.66 -28.87 10.52
N ASP A 108 -11.55 -27.93 10.82
CA ASP A 108 -12.98 -28.03 10.50
C ASP A 108 -13.21 -27.92 8.97
N ALA A 109 -12.48 -27.05 8.28
CA ALA A 109 -12.52 -26.93 6.82
C ALA A 109 -12.02 -28.19 6.10
N ARG A 110 -10.96 -28.85 6.62
CA ARG A 110 -10.42 -30.08 6.01
C ARG A 110 -11.29 -31.32 6.28
N SER A 111 -12.05 -31.32 7.37
CA SER A 111 -12.95 -32.42 7.73
C SER A 111 -14.35 -32.31 7.09
N GLY A 112 -14.60 -31.29 6.27
CA GLY A 112 -15.89 -31.10 5.59
C GLY A 112 -17.05 -30.71 6.53
N LYS A 113 -16.75 -30.42 7.80
CA LYS A 113 -17.74 -29.92 8.76
C LYS A 113 -17.78 -28.40 8.67
N ALA A 114 -18.45 -27.88 7.64
CA ALA A 114 -18.92 -26.51 7.68
C ALA A 114 -19.94 -26.42 8.82
N ALA A 115 -19.51 -25.95 9.99
CA ALA A 115 -20.42 -25.59 11.06
C ALA A 115 -21.19 -24.35 10.60
N ASP A 116 -22.44 -24.55 10.19
CA ASP A 116 -23.41 -23.48 9.90
C ASP A 116 -23.58 -22.62 11.18
N PRO A 117 -23.15 -21.34 11.19
CA PRO A 117 -23.24 -20.50 12.39
C PRO A 117 -24.68 -20.11 12.78
N LEU A 118 -25.71 -20.51 12.03
CA LEU A 118 -27.09 -20.06 12.25
C LEU A 118 -28.01 -21.05 12.96
N LYS A 119 -27.55 -22.24 13.37
CA LYS A 119 -28.40 -23.18 14.12
C LYS A 119 -28.20 -23.07 15.63
N GLY A 120 -28.65 -21.96 16.20
CA GLY A 120 -28.57 -21.70 17.64
C GLY A 120 -29.47 -20.58 18.17
N ARG A 121 -30.59 -20.27 17.50
CA ARG A 121 -31.69 -19.53 18.12
C ARG A 121 -33.01 -20.24 17.87
N ARG A 122 -33.37 -21.11 18.81
CA ARG A 122 -34.75 -21.42 19.18
C ARG A 122 -34.80 -21.86 20.62
#